data_AF-A0A645IHF4-F1
#
_entry.id   AF-A0A645IHF4-F1
#
_cell.length_a   1.000
_cell.length_b   1.000
_cell.length_c   1.000
_cell.angle_alpha   90.00
_cell.angle_beta   90.00
_cell.angle_gamma   90.00
#
_symmetry.space_group_name_H-M   'P 1'
#
loop_
_entity.id
_entity.type
_entity.pdbx_description
1 polymer ?
#
loop_
_entity_poly.entity_id
_entity_poly.type
_entity_poly.pdbx_seq_one_letter_code
_entity_poly.pdbx_strand_id
1 'polypeptide(L)'
;MVVRGEASAPTPGQSFVSLDCGNVVISSLRPFKDGWILRCYETLGRGCDAKLSVSLKNVELLESDLTEQNARPLSNTKVHFEPFEIKTFQLVRKG
;
A
#
# COMPACT_ATOMS: atom_id res chain seq x y z
N MET A 1 -27.61 15.22 36.22
CA MET A 1 -27.75 14.04 35.33
C MET A 1 -26.74 14.19 34.21
N VAL A 2 -25.63 13.45 34.27
CA VAL A 2 -24.59 13.47 33.22
C VAL A 2 -24.84 12.26 32.34
N VAL A 3 -25.30 12.48 31.11
CA VAL A 3 -25.44 11.40 30.12
C VAL A 3 -24.07 11.20 29.50
N ARG A 4 -23.36 10.14 29.94
CA ARG A 4 -22.15 9.68 29.26
C ARG A 4 -22.61 8.90 28.03
N GLY A 5 -22.42 9.48 26.85
CA GLY A 5 -22.55 8.74 25.60
C GLY A 5 -21.39 7.75 25.50
N GLU A 6 -21.68 6.46 25.52
CA GLU A 6 -20.72 5.45 25.09
C GLU A 6 -20.50 5.63 23.59
N ALA A 7 -19.34 6.17 23.21
CA ALA A 7 -18.91 6.13 21.82
C ALA A 7 -18.59 4.66 21.49
N SER A 8 -19.45 4.02 20.70
CA SER A 8 -19.15 2.72 20.11
C SER A 8 -17.84 2.85 19.34
N ALA A 9 -16.86 2.00 19.67
CA ALA A 9 -15.61 1.94 18.92
C ALA A 9 -15.93 1.77 17.42
N PRO A 10 -15.28 2.53 16.51
CA PRO A 10 -15.52 2.38 15.08
C PRO A 10 -15.26 0.92 14.72
N THR A 11 -16.23 0.28 14.07
CA THR A 11 -16.03 -1.02 13.44
C THR A 11 -14.83 -0.88 12.50
N PRO A 12 -13.80 -1.74 12.57
CA PRO A 12 -12.64 -1.61 11.69
C PRO A 12 -13.10 -1.59 10.24
N GLY A 13 -12.99 -0.42 9.60
CA GLY A 13 -13.23 -0.31 8.17
C GLY A 13 -12.18 -1.16 7.44
N GLN A 14 -12.60 -1.86 6.39
CA GLN A 14 -11.68 -2.62 5.57
C GLN A 14 -10.78 -1.66 4.78
N SER A 15 -9.46 -1.76 4.95
CA SER A 15 -8.49 -1.00 4.16
C SER A 15 -8.37 -1.59 2.75
N PHE A 16 -8.36 -0.74 1.73
CA PHE A 16 -8.13 -1.17 0.33
C PHE A 16 -6.71 -1.69 0.11
N VAL A 17 -5.74 -1.08 0.79
CA VAL A 17 -4.31 -1.40 0.73
C VAL A 17 -3.71 -1.23 2.11
N SER A 18 -2.80 -2.13 2.51
CA SER A 18 -2.03 -2.02 3.75
C SER A 18 -0.63 -2.62 3.62
N LEU A 19 0.29 -2.16 4.46
CA LEU A 19 1.60 -2.75 4.71
C LEU A 19 1.69 -3.11 6.19
N ASP A 20 2.32 -4.23 6.52
CA ASP A 20 2.48 -4.74 7.90
C ASP A 20 3.79 -4.32 8.56
N CYS A 21 4.38 -3.19 8.13
CA CYS A 21 5.67 -2.70 8.62
C CYS A 21 5.58 -1.27 9.14
N GLY A 22 6.10 -1.03 10.35
CA GLY A 22 5.92 0.24 11.07
C GLY A 22 6.79 1.40 10.56
N ASN A 23 7.85 1.13 9.79
CA ASN A 23 8.75 2.14 9.23
C ASN A 23 8.51 2.42 7.74
N VAL A 24 7.44 1.90 7.15
CA VAL A 24 7.06 2.19 5.77
C VAL A 24 5.73 2.95 5.75
N VAL A 25 5.69 4.06 4.99
CA VAL A 25 4.50 4.89 4.84
C VAL A 25 3.97 4.81 3.42
N ILE A 26 2.65 4.62 3.28
CA ILE A 26 1.94 4.85 2.02
C ILE A 26 1.79 6.37 1.84
N SER A 27 2.52 6.96 0.89
CA SER A 27 2.50 8.39 0.63
C SER A 27 1.41 8.82 -0.33
N SER A 28 1.02 7.94 -1.26
CA SER A 28 -0.06 8.25 -2.21
C SER A 28 -0.73 6.99 -2.76
N LEU A 29 -2.02 7.14 -3.04
CA LEU A 29 -2.80 6.23 -3.87
C LEU A 29 -3.60 7.10 -4.85
N ARG A 30 -3.36 6.98 -6.15
CA ARG A 30 -4.02 7.82 -7.15
C ARG A 30 -4.48 7.03 -8.38
N PRO A 31 -5.54 7.47 -9.08
CA PRO A 31 -5.98 6.82 -10.32
C PRO A 31 -4.88 6.79 -11.38
N PHE A 32 -4.81 5.69 -12.12
CA PHE A 32 -3.88 5.52 -13.25
C PHE A 32 -4.40 4.43 -14.20
N LYS A 33 -4.69 4.82 -15.44
CA LYS A 33 -5.31 3.94 -16.45
C LYS A 33 -6.55 3.24 -15.85
N ASP A 34 -6.67 1.92 -15.99
CA ASP A 34 -7.75 1.09 -15.41
C ASP A 34 -7.51 0.68 -13.95
N GLY A 35 -6.67 1.42 -13.22
CA GLY A 35 -6.24 1.06 -11.88
C GLY A 35 -5.72 2.24 -11.08
N TRP A 36 -4.69 1.98 -10.27
CA TRP A 36 -4.08 2.98 -9.40
C TRP A 36 -2.56 2.87 -9.36
N ILE A 37 -1.91 3.98 -9.03
CA ILE A 37 -0.52 3.98 -8.55
C ILE A 37 -0.53 4.13 -7.04
N LEU A 38 0.17 3.23 -6.37
CA LEU A 38 0.50 3.27 -4.95
C LEU A 38 1.97 3.65 -4.80
N ARG A 39 2.28 4.64 -3.96
CA ARG A 39 3.65 4.97 -3.60
C ARG A 39 3.86 4.78 -2.11
N CYS A 40 4.96 4.10 -1.79
CA CYS A 40 5.37 3.80 -0.44
C CYS A 40 6.83 4.19 -0.25
N TYR A 41 7.23 4.53 0.97
CA TYR A 41 8.63 4.80 1.26
C TYR A 41 9.01 4.42 2.69
N GLU A 42 10.27 4.01 2.86
CA GLU A 42 10.87 3.74 4.17
C GLU A 42 11.26 5.06 4.86
N THR A 43 11.06 5.16 6.17
CA THR A 43 11.09 6.43 6.91
C THR A 43 12.21 6.56 7.94
N LEU A 44 12.83 5.47 8.36
CA LEU A 44 13.77 5.42 9.49
C LEU A 44 15.22 5.12 9.08
N GLY A 45 15.51 4.99 7.80
CA GLY A 45 16.84 4.61 7.29
C GLY A 45 17.20 3.17 7.62
N ARG A 46 16.21 2.29 7.80
CA ARG A 46 16.42 0.87 8.15
C ARG A 46 15.68 0.01 7.15
N GLY A 47 16.43 -0.79 6.38
CA GLY A 47 15.82 -1.71 5.42
C GLY A 47 14.88 -2.71 6.12
N CYS A 48 13.82 -3.11 5.43
CA CYS A 48 12.79 -3.98 5.99
C CYS A 48 12.04 -4.78 4.93
N ASP A 49 11.55 -5.96 5.32
CA ASP A 49 10.56 -6.69 4.55
C ASP A 49 9.16 -6.30 5.02
N ALA A 50 8.26 -6.05 4.05
CA ALA A 50 6.87 -5.73 4.31
C ALA A 50 5.95 -6.56 3.42
N LYS A 51 4.79 -6.97 3.93
CA LYS A 51 3.73 -7.63 3.17
C LYS A 51 2.72 -6.59 2.69
N LEU A 52 2.70 -6.36 1.39
CA LEU A 52 1.67 -5.57 0.72
C LEU A 52 0.37 -6.36 0.61
N SER A 53 -0.66 -5.92 1.31
CA SER A 53 -2.00 -6.52 1.23
C SER A 53 -2.95 -5.59 0.46
N VAL A 54 -3.67 -6.14 -0.52
CA VAL A 54 -4.68 -5.42 -1.30
C VAL A 54 -5.98 -6.20 -1.23
N SER A 55 -7.05 -5.53 -0.79
CA SER A 55 -8.34 -6.19 -0.58
C SER A 55 -9.28 -6.08 -1.78
N LEU A 56 -8.86 -5.36 -2.84
CA LEU A 56 -9.59 -5.23 -4.09
C LEU A 56 -9.54 -6.55 -4.85
N LYS A 57 -10.71 -7.06 -5.27
CA LYS A 57 -10.78 -8.26 -6.10
C LYS A 57 -10.22 -7.97 -7.49
N ASN A 58 -9.63 -9.00 -8.11
CA ASN A 58 -9.13 -8.96 -9.49
C ASN A 58 -8.13 -7.83 -9.73
N VAL A 59 -7.16 -7.61 -8.83
CA VAL A 59 -6.08 -6.64 -9.02
C VAL A 59 -4.74 -7.36 -9.19
N GLU A 60 -4.01 -6.99 -10.23
CA GLU A 60 -2.61 -7.32 -10.42
C GLU A 60 -1.72 -6.26 -9.76
N LEU A 61 -0.65 -6.72 -9.11
CA LEU A 61 0.36 -5.84 -8.54
C LEU A 61 1.62 -5.89 -9.41
N LEU A 62 2.02 -4.72 -9.90
CA LEU A 62 3.27 -4.55 -10.62
C LEU A 62 4.15 -3.56 -9.87
N GLU A 63 5.44 -3.82 -9.76
CA GLU A 63 6.43 -2.84 -9.30
C GLU A 63 6.97 -2.09 -10.51
N SER A 64 7.01 -0.77 -10.43
CA SER A 64 7.54 0.11 -11.46
C SER A 64 8.63 1.01 -10.90
N ASP A 65 9.36 1.67 -11.78
CA ASP A 65 10.25 2.75 -11.36
C ASP A 65 9.47 3.99 -10.87
N LEU A 66 10.22 5.01 -10.41
CA LEU A 66 9.65 6.26 -9.89
C LEU A 66 8.85 7.05 -10.94
N THR A 67 9.11 6.82 -12.23
CA THR A 67 8.41 7.49 -13.34
C THR A 67 7.24 6.65 -13.88
N GLU A 68 6.87 5.58 -13.16
CA GLU A 68 5.77 4.66 -13.50
C GLU A 68 6.00 3.86 -14.78
N GLN A 69 7.25 3.70 -15.18
CA GLN A 69 7.67 2.93 -16.33
C GLN A 69 8.23 1.56 -15.92
N ASN A 70 8.47 0.72 -16.92
CA ASN A 70 9.16 -0.57 -16.75
C ASN A 70 8.51 -1.50 -15.72
N ALA A 71 7.18 -1.42 -15.60
CA ALA A 71 6.42 -2.17 -14.61
C ALA A 71 6.57 -3.69 -14.82
N ARG A 72 6.83 -4.43 -13.75
CA ARG A 72 6.95 -5.88 -13.74
C ARG A 72 6.04 -6.47 -12.69
N PRO A 73 5.36 -7.61 -12.96
CA PRO A 73 4.56 -8.28 -11.95
C PRO A 73 5.39 -8.59 -10.71
N LEU A 74 4.81 -8.35 -9.52
CA LEU A 74 5.43 -8.80 -8.28
C LEU A 74 5.42 -10.33 -8.23
N SER A 75 6.56 -10.93 -7.89
CA SER A 75 6.67 -12.38 -7.73
C SER A 75 5.83 -12.90 -6.56
N ASN A 76 5.66 -12.08 -5.53
CA ASN A 76 4.80 -12.31 -4.38
C ASN A 76 4.53 -10.97 -3.66
N THR A 77 3.69 -10.99 -2.61
CA THR A 77 3.30 -9.77 -1.88
C THR A 77 4.28 -9.31 -0.81
N LYS A 78 5.37 -10.04 -0.55
CA LYS A 78 6.47 -9.59 0.31
C LYS A 78 7.44 -8.75 -0.53
N VAL A 79 7.60 -7.50 -0.12
CA VAL A 79 8.44 -6.51 -0.79
C VAL A 79 9.53 -6.06 0.19
N HIS A 80 10.77 -6.00 -0.28
CA HIS A 80 11.90 -5.55 0.50
C HIS A 80 12.17 -4.07 0.23
N PHE A 81 12.25 -3.24 1.25
CA PHE A 81 12.67 -1.84 1.15
C PHE A 81 14.10 -1.69 1.63
N GLU A 82 14.95 -1.05 0.83
CA GLU A 82 16.24 -0.52 1.29
C GLU A 82 16.04 0.75 2.15
N PRO A 83 17.04 1.16 2.96
CA PRO A 83 16.99 2.43 3.71
C PRO A 83 16.58 3.63 2.85
N PHE A 84 15.52 4.34 3.27
CA PHE A 84 14.91 5.47 2.55
C PHE A 84 14.43 5.18 1.12
N GLU A 85 14.25 3.91 0.75
CA GLU A 85 13.78 3.55 -0.59
C GLU A 85 12.34 4.02 -0.80
N ILE A 86 12.07 4.52 -2.01
CA ILE A 86 10.73 4.79 -2.51
C ILE A 86 10.36 3.69 -3.49
N LYS A 87 9.26 2.99 -3.24
CA LYS A 87 8.68 2.02 -4.17
C LYS A 87 7.39 2.53 -4.78
N THR A 88 7.21 2.25 -6.05
CA THR A 88 6.00 2.58 -6.81
C THR A 88 5.38 1.28 -7.31
N PHE A 89 4.11 1.06 -6.98
CA PHE A 89 3.35 -0.10 -7.40
C PHE A 89 2.16 0.33 -8.27
N GLN A 90 1.91 -0.41 -9.35
CA GLN A 90 0.71 -0.30 -10.16
C GLN A 90 -0.28 -1.38 -9.73
N LEU A 91 -1.48 -0.96 -9.36
CA LEU A 91 -2.61 -1.82 -9.01
C LEU A 91 -3.55 -1.84 -10.23
N VAL A 92 -3.40 -2.83 -11.10
CA VAL A 92 -4.14 -2.91 -12.37
C VAL A 92 -5.33 -3.84 -12.22
N ARG A 93 -6.54 -3.39 -12.56
CA ARG A 93 -7.72 -4.27 -12.55
C ARG A 93 -7.61 -5.28 -13.70
N LYS A 94 -7.81 -6.56 -13.39
CA LYS A 94 -8.04 -7.62 -14.38
C LYS A 94 -9.53 -7.66 -14.69
N GLY A 95 -9.86 -7.55 -15.97
CA GLY A 95 -11.23 -7.72 -16.50
C GLY A 95 -11.76 -9.13 -16.30
#